data_AF-A0A100Y1P7-F1
#
_entry.id   AF-A0A100Y1P7-F1
#
_cell.length_a   1.000
_cell.length_b   1.000
_cell.length_c   1.000
_cell.angle_alpha   90.00
_cell.angle_beta   90.00
_cell.angle_gamma   90.00
#
_symmetry.space_group_name_H-M   'P 1'
#
loop_
_entity.id
_entity.type
_entity.pdbx_description
1 polymer ?
#
loop_
_entity_poly.entity_id
_entity_poly.type
_entity_poly.pdbx_seq_one_letter_code
_entity_poly.pdbx_strand_id
1 'polypeptide(L)'
;MAGTSPLTDHYGTTRPTRRHPSGTPNTTGRDRLTPRTPNGPRFTPRELPDEDLARYTSRAVSSAPYRHRARFTLRAPAEAVAEHLSPTSGTVTALGPDTCEPTCGSDSLDEPTLWVDLLVVPFEAHEPPELLTHLRTLADRLAAALPPNPPRP
;
A
#
# COMPACT_ATOMS: atom_id res chain seq x y z
N MET A 1 46.26 -20.46 27.35
CA MET A 1 44.88 -20.97 27.47
C MET A 1 44.01 -19.78 27.82
N ALA A 2 43.45 -19.10 26.81
CA ALA A 2 42.04 -19.22 26.40
C ALA A 2 41.12 -18.73 27.52
N GLY A 3 40.68 -17.46 27.51
CA GLY A 3 39.51 -16.97 26.75
C GLY A 3 38.30 -17.05 27.70
N THR A 4 37.56 -16.00 28.04
CA THR A 4 37.00 -14.93 27.22
C THR A 4 36.59 -13.79 28.17
N SER A 5 37.12 -12.59 27.96
CA SER A 5 36.58 -11.38 28.61
C SER A 5 35.18 -11.09 28.06
N PRO A 6 34.18 -10.80 28.89
CA PRO A 6 32.90 -10.30 28.40
C PRO A 6 33.08 -8.89 27.85
N LEU A 7 32.80 -8.72 26.55
CA LEU A 7 32.72 -7.44 25.87
C LEU A 7 31.56 -6.64 26.47
N THR A 8 31.86 -5.51 27.09
CA THR A 8 30.87 -4.54 27.57
C THR A 8 30.36 -3.74 26.37
N ASP A 9 29.04 -3.79 26.12
CA ASP A 9 28.39 -2.97 25.11
C ASP A 9 28.08 -1.57 25.67
N HIS A 10 28.09 -0.56 24.79
CA HIS A 10 28.21 0.87 25.14
C HIS A 10 26.91 1.55 25.60
N TYR A 11 25.85 0.79 25.86
CA TYR A 11 24.56 1.28 26.35
C TYR A 11 24.14 0.50 27.59
N GLY A 12 24.40 1.06 28.77
CA GLY A 12 24.19 0.41 30.08
C GLY A 12 22.73 0.10 30.43
N THR A 13 22.11 -0.90 29.80
CA THR A 13 20.83 -1.46 30.23
C THR A 13 20.90 -2.98 30.34
N THR A 14 20.91 -3.47 31.58
CA THR A 14 20.86 -4.89 31.93
C THR A 14 19.46 -5.44 31.72
N ARG A 15 19.32 -6.45 30.86
CA ARG A 15 18.09 -7.21 30.63
C ARG A 15 17.95 -8.31 31.69
N PRO A 16 16.84 -8.42 32.44
CA PRO A 16 16.60 -9.61 33.26
C PRO A 16 16.05 -10.77 32.43
N THR A 17 16.68 -11.93 32.56
CA THR A 17 16.28 -13.22 31.99
C THR A 17 15.19 -13.88 32.84
N ARG A 18 14.08 -14.31 32.22
CA ARG A 18 13.15 -15.28 32.83
C ARG A 18 12.84 -16.42 31.84
N ARG A 19 13.42 -17.60 32.09
CA ARG A 19 12.86 -18.92 31.75
C ARG A 19 11.84 -19.27 32.85
N HIS A 20 10.77 -20.06 32.73
CA HIS A 20 10.34 -21.24 31.94
C HIS A 20 8.82 -21.45 32.26
N PRO A 21 8.06 -22.50 31.83
CA PRO A 21 8.15 -23.45 30.70
C PRO A 21 6.81 -23.67 29.91
N SER A 22 6.92 -24.48 28.84
CA SER A 22 5.97 -25.44 28.24
C SER A 22 4.62 -25.01 27.66
N GLY A 23 4.47 -25.22 26.35
CA GLY A 23 3.19 -25.42 25.67
C GLY A 23 3.22 -24.98 24.20
N THR A 24 3.39 -25.92 23.27
CA THR A 24 2.98 -25.75 21.86
C THR A 24 1.78 -26.68 21.58
N PRO A 25 1.09 -26.55 20.45
CA PRO A 25 0.50 -25.34 19.86
C PRO A 25 -1.00 -25.60 19.53
N ASN A 26 -1.87 -24.58 19.48
CA ASN A 26 -3.07 -24.72 18.65
C ASN A 26 -3.47 -23.43 17.90
N THR A 27 -3.40 -23.58 16.58
CA THR A 27 -4.17 -22.88 15.55
C THR A 27 -5.54 -22.44 16.08
N THR A 28 -5.77 -21.13 16.21
CA THR A 28 -7.14 -20.63 16.37
C THR A 28 -7.78 -20.66 14.99
N GLY A 29 -8.49 -21.75 14.70
CA GLY A 29 -9.28 -21.91 13.49
C GLY A 29 -10.33 -20.81 13.43
N ARG A 30 -10.29 -20.00 12.38
CA ARG A 30 -11.39 -19.09 12.05
C ARG A 30 -12.61 -19.94 11.71
N ASP A 31 -13.67 -19.62 12.42
CA ASP A 31 -14.89 -20.37 12.63
C ASP A 31 -15.59 -20.85 11.35
N ARG A 32 -16.10 -22.08 11.38
CA ARG A 32 -16.91 -22.69 10.33
C ARG A 32 -18.35 -22.19 10.48
N LEU A 33 -18.72 -21.14 9.76
CA LEU A 33 -20.12 -20.72 9.66
C LEU A 33 -20.87 -21.67 8.71
N THR A 34 -21.66 -22.58 9.29
CA THR A 34 -22.64 -23.41 8.57
C THR A 34 -23.78 -22.52 8.07
N PRO A 35 -24.04 -22.41 6.76
CA PRO A 35 -25.15 -21.60 6.26
C PRO A 35 -26.48 -22.26 6.66
N ARG A 36 -27.29 -21.56 7.48
CA ARG A 36 -28.71 -21.92 7.65
C ARG A 36 -29.47 -21.37 6.45
N THR A 37 -30.08 -22.23 5.66
CA THR A 37 -30.90 -21.86 4.50
C THR A 37 -32.17 -21.14 4.97
N PRO A 38 -32.36 -19.84 4.70
CA PRO A 38 -33.63 -19.18 4.95
C PRO A 38 -34.52 -19.43 3.73
N ASN A 39 -35.59 -20.20 3.92
CA ASN A 39 -36.71 -20.26 2.98
C ASN A 39 -37.43 -18.90 3.02
N GLY A 40 -36.99 -17.97 2.16
CA GLY A 40 -37.60 -16.65 1.94
C GLY A 40 -37.82 -16.41 0.45
N PRO A 41 -38.77 -15.53 0.07
CA PRO A 41 -39.27 -15.42 -1.30
C PRO A 41 -38.14 -15.18 -2.29
N ARG A 42 -38.14 -15.95 -3.39
CA ARG A 42 -37.07 -15.98 -4.39
C ARG A 42 -36.65 -14.56 -4.77
N PHE A 43 -35.36 -14.29 -4.62
CA PHE A 43 -34.69 -13.15 -5.23
C PHE A 43 -35.02 -13.18 -6.72
N THR A 44 -35.76 -12.17 -7.19
CA THR A 44 -35.91 -11.90 -8.62
C THR A 44 -34.77 -10.96 -8.95
N PRO A 45 -33.71 -11.40 -9.67
CA PRO A 45 -32.61 -10.54 -10.03
C PRO A 45 -33.16 -9.33 -10.77
N ARG A 46 -32.90 -8.13 -10.25
CA ARG A 46 -33.18 -6.91 -10.97
C ARG A 46 -32.15 -6.81 -12.10
N GLU A 47 -32.64 -6.61 -13.31
CA GLU A 47 -31.80 -6.37 -14.48
C GLU A 47 -30.91 -5.16 -14.19
N LEU A 48 -29.60 -5.39 -14.23
CA LEU A 48 -28.58 -4.38 -13.97
C LEU A 48 -28.64 -3.37 -15.13
N PRO A 49 -28.77 -2.07 -14.86
CA PRO A 49 -28.55 -1.09 -15.92
C PRO A 49 -27.08 -1.17 -16.36
N ASP A 50 -26.87 -1.48 -17.63
CA ASP A 50 -25.58 -1.78 -18.29
C ASP A 50 -24.65 -0.56 -18.48
N GLU A 51 -24.84 0.52 -17.74
CA GLU A 51 -23.93 1.66 -17.72
C GLU A 51 -23.63 2.06 -16.28
N ASP A 52 -22.35 2.32 -16.00
CA ASP A 52 -21.81 2.89 -14.75
C ASP A 52 -21.37 1.94 -13.61
N LEU A 53 -20.68 0.85 -13.92
CA LEU A 53 -19.80 0.19 -12.93
C LEU A 53 -18.67 1.14 -12.45
N ALA A 54 -18.27 2.12 -13.26
CA ALA A 54 -17.30 3.16 -12.90
C ALA A 54 -17.81 4.14 -11.82
N ARG A 55 -19.14 4.34 -11.75
CA ARG A 55 -19.74 5.30 -10.80
C ARG A 55 -19.87 4.71 -9.40
N TYR A 56 -20.01 3.39 -9.27
CA TYR A 56 -20.09 2.73 -7.97
C TYR A 56 -18.72 2.66 -7.26
N THR A 57 -17.63 2.53 -8.02
CA THR A 57 -16.25 2.58 -7.50
C THR A 57 -15.79 3.99 -7.14
N SER A 58 -16.26 5.02 -7.85
CA SER A 58 -16.00 6.43 -7.50
C SER A 58 -16.40 6.80 -6.07
N ARG A 59 -17.44 6.13 -5.53
CA ARG A 59 -17.92 6.38 -4.16
C ARG A 59 -16.99 5.79 -3.11
N ALA A 60 -16.42 4.61 -3.31
CA ALA A 60 -15.61 3.96 -2.28
C ALA A 60 -14.34 4.76 -1.93
N VAL A 61 -13.70 5.37 -2.93
CA VAL A 61 -12.49 6.19 -2.77
C VAL A 61 -12.82 7.62 -2.33
N SER A 62 -14.00 8.13 -2.67
CA SER A 62 -14.47 9.44 -2.18
C SER A 62 -15.14 9.37 -0.79
N SER A 63 -15.54 8.18 -0.32
CA SER A 63 -16.26 8.01 0.96
C SER A 63 -15.45 7.34 2.06
N ALA A 64 -14.29 6.74 1.77
CA ALA A 64 -13.42 6.17 2.80
C ALA A 64 -12.65 7.30 3.52
N PRO A 65 -12.58 7.32 4.86
CA PRO A 65 -12.00 8.40 5.66
C PRO A 65 -10.46 8.31 5.70
N TYR A 66 -9.82 8.16 4.54
CA TYR A 66 -8.37 8.10 4.47
C TYR A 66 -7.77 9.46 4.79
N ARG A 67 -6.71 9.47 5.62
CA ARG A 67 -6.03 10.70 6.04
C ARG A 67 -5.42 11.48 4.88
N HIS A 68 -4.98 10.78 3.84
CA HIS A 68 -4.33 11.36 2.68
C HIS A 68 -5.00 10.89 1.39
N ARG A 69 -5.13 11.80 0.43
CA ARG A 69 -5.61 11.51 -0.92
C ARG A 69 -4.51 11.86 -1.91
N ALA A 70 -3.79 10.84 -2.37
CA ALA A 70 -2.68 10.98 -3.30
C ALA A 70 -3.17 11.02 -4.74
N ARG A 71 -2.60 11.92 -5.55
CA ARG A 71 -2.89 12.06 -6.99
C ARG A 71 -1.59 12.10 -7.78
N PHE A 72 -1.53 11.30 -8.84
CA PHE A 72 -0.36 11.18 -9.70
C PHE A 72 -0.76 11.22 -11.17
N THR A 73 0.15 11.61 -12.05
CA THR A 73 0.08 11.32 -13.49
C THR A 73 1.10 10.26 -13.83
N LEU A 74 0.66 9.16 -14.43
CA LEU A 74 1.53 8.05 -14.85
C LEU A 74 1.59 8.00 -16.37
N ARG A 75 2.77 7.67 -16.90
CA ARG A 75 3.00 7.42 -18.33
C ARG A 75 2.75 5.95 -18.66
N ALA A 76 1.50 5.52 -18.51
CA ALA A 76 1.03 4.17 -18.79
C ALA A 76 -0.46 4.18 -19.18
N PRO A 77 -0.94 3.15 -19.92
CA PRO A 77 -2.36 2.94 -20.16
C PRO A 77 -3.14 2.73 -18.85
N ALA A 78 -4.34 3.30 -18.76
CA ALA A 78 -5.16 3.22 -17.55
C ALA A 78 -5.51 1.78 -17.15
N GLU A 79 -5.73 0.90 -18.14
CA GLU A 79 -6.05 -0.52 -17.90
C GLU A 79 -4.91 -1.25 -17.19
N ALA A 80 -3.67 -1.06 -17.67
CA ALA A 80 -2.49 -1.66 -17.06
C ALA A 80 -2.30 -1.18 -15.61
N VAL A 81 -2.57 0.10 -15.34
CA VAL A 81 -2.47 0.64 -13.97
C VAL A 81 -3.62 0.14 -13.08
N ALA A 82 -4.82 -0.01 -13.63
CA ALA A 82 -5.99 -0.51 -12.90
C ALA A 82 -5.85 -1.97 -12.44
N GLU A 83 -5.11 -2.81 -13.19
CA GLU A 83 -4.79 -4.18 -12.78
C GLU A 83 -4.00 -4.24 -11.46
N HIS A 84 -3.25 -3.19 -11.15
CA HIS A 84 -2.42 -3.10 -9.95
C HIS A 84 -3.07 -2.29 -8.82
N LEU A 85 -4.19 -1.63 -9.06
CA LEU A 85 -4.88 -0.81 -8.06
C LEU A 85 -6.19 -1.51 -7.63
N SER A 86 -6.27 -1.88 -6.35
CA SER A 86 -7.55 -2.38 -5.82
C SER A 86 -8.62 -1.28 -5.99
N PRO A 87 -9.81 -1.60 -6.53
CA PRO A 87 -10.90 -0.63 -6.68
C PRO A 87 -11.37 -0.01 -5.35
N THR A 88 -11.01 -0.61 -4.22
CA THR A 88 -11.29 -0.08 -2.87
C THR A 88 -10.28 0.96 -2.41
N SER A 89 -9.08 0.98 -3.00
CA SER A 89 -7.96 1.82 -2.58
C SER A 89 -7.79 3.06 -3.45
N GLY A 90 -8.34 3.05 -4.67
CA GLY A 90 -8.23 4.19 -5.57
C GLY A 90 -9.02 4.03 -6.87
N THR A 91 -9.03 5.10 -7.66
CA THR A 91 -9.62 5.17 -9.00
C THR A 91 -8.56 5.58 -10.00
N VAL A 92 -8.63 5.05 -11.22
CA VAL A 92 -7.76 5.46 -12.33
C VAL A 92 -8.59 6.17 -13.38
N THR A 93 -8.19 7.37 -13.78
CA THR A 93 -8.80 8.12 -14.88
C THR A 93 -7.86 8.13 -16.08
N ALA A 94 -8.34 7.72 -17.25
CA ALA A 94 -7.54 7.80 -18.47
C ALA A 94 -7.42 9.27 -18.93
N LEU A 95 -6.19 9.72 -19.22
CA LEU A 95 -5.91 11.03 -19.82
C LEU A 95 -5.52 10.91 -21.31
N GLY A 96 -5.25 9.70 -21.77
CA GLY A 96 -4.88 9.37 -23.15
C GLY A 96 -4.56 7.87 -23.29
N PRO A 97 -4.06 7.43 -24.46
CA PRO A 97 -3.75 6.01 -24.69
C PRO A 97 -2.65 5.47 -23.75
N ASP A 98 -1.63 6.28 -23.47
CA ASP A 98 -0.48 5.91 -22.64
C ASP A 98 -0.31 6.85 -21.44
N THR A 99 -1.40 7.43 -20.95
CA THR A 99 -1.35 8.34 -19.80
C THR A 99 -2.61 8.24 -18.98
N CYS A 100 -2.45 8.14 -17.67
CA CYS A 100 -3.56 8.10 -16.73
C CYS A 100 -3.26 8.86 -15.45
N GLU A 101 -4.33 9.18 -14.72
CA GLU A 101 -4.29 9.82 -13.41
C GLU A 101 -4.92 8.89 -12.36
N PRO A 102 -4.12 8.12 -11.63
CA PRO A 102 -4.60 7.44 -10.43
C PRO A 102 -4.79 8.42 -9.27
N THR A 103 -5.90 8.23 -8.56
CA THR A 103 -6.18 8.84 -7.27
C THR A 103 -6.33 7.74 -6.24
N CYS A 104 -5.55 7.78 -5.16
CA CYS A 104 -5.53 6.76 -4.12
C CYS A 104 -5.78 7.40 -2.75
N GLY A 105 -6.62 6.76 -1.92
CA GLY A 105 -6.75 7.11 -0.51
C GLY A 105 -5.83 6.22 0.34
N SER A 106 -5.09 6.80 1.28
CA SER A 106 -4.30 6.04 2.26
C SER A 106 -4.16 6.78 3.59
N ASP A 107 -3.90 6.03 4.66
CA ASP A 107 -3.54 6.56 5.96
C ASP A 107 -2.05 6.92 6.09
N SER A 108 -1.23 6.54 5.10
CA SER A 108 0.19 6.89 4.98
C SER A 108 0.54 7.42 3.59
N LEU A 109 1.61 8.19 3.49
CA LEU A 109 2.18 8.61 2.20
C LEU A 109 3.12 7.54 1.60
N ASP A 110 3.62 6.61 2.41
CA ASP A 110 4.51 5.54 1.95
C ASP A 110 3.79 4.56 1.02
N GLU A 111 2.57 4.16 1.37
CA GLU A 111 1.79 3.18 0.61
C GLU A 111 1.55 3.59 -0.85
N PRO A 112 0.96 4.77 -1.15
CA PRO A 112 0.77 5.19 -2.53
C PRO A 112 2.10 5.44 -3.26
N THR A 113 3.15 5.86 -2.54
CA THR A 113 4.49 6.08 -3.11
C THR A 113 5.13 4.77 -3.57
N LEU A 114 5.15 3.75 -2.71
CA LEU A 114 5.70 2.44 -3.04
C LEU A 114 4.90 1.76 -4.16
N TRP A 115 3.58 1.94 -4.15
CA TRP A 115 2.74 1.41 -5.20
C TRP A 115 3.09 1.97 -6.59
N VAL A 116 3.22 3.30 -6.74
CA VAL A 116 3.60 3.89 -8.04
C VAL A 116 5.03 3.51 -8.46
N ASP A 117 5.95 3.40 -7.49
CA ASP A 117 7.35 3.02 -7.74
C ASP A 117 7.46 1.60 -8.31
N LEU A 118 6.64 0.67 -7.80
CA LEU A 118 6.58 -0.72 -8.26
C LEU A 118 6.06 -0.88 -9.70
N LEU A 119 5.38 0.12 -10.26
CA LEU A 119 4.93 0.10 -11.64
C LEU A 119 6.07 0.34 -12.63
N VAL A 120 7.22 0.87 -12.17
CA VAL A 120 8.41 1.13 -12.99
C VAL A 120 8.09 1.98 -14.23
N VAL A 121 7.18 2.94 -14.09
CA VAL A 121 6.81 3.90 -15.14
C VAL A 121 7.13 5.32 -14.69
N PRO A 122 7.43 6.24 -15.62
CA PRO A 122 7.56 7.63 -15.27
C PRO A 122 6.25 8.15 -14.68
N PHE A 123 6.36 8.86 -13.55
CA PHE A 123 5.21 9.46 -12.89
C PHE A 123 5.52 10.86 -12.37
N GLU A 124 4.47 11.65 -12.20
CA GLU A 124 4.48 12.95 -11.54
C GLU A 124 3.48 12.91 -10.38
N ALA A 125 3.91 13.34 -9.20
CA ALA A 125 3.02 13.49 -8.05
C ALA A 125 2.48 14.92 -7.98
N HIS A 126 1.19 15.07 -7.64
CA HIS A 126 0.51 16.37 -7.62
C HIS A 126 0.06 16.76 -6.21
N GLU A 127 -0.66 15.87 -5.55
CA GLU A 127 -1.27 16.11 -4.24
C GLU A 127 -1.16 14.86 -3.38
N PRO A 128 -1.18 15.00 -2.04
CA PRO A 128 -1.14 16.27 -1.30
C PRO A 128 0.29 16.87 -1.30
N PRO A 129 0.51 18.16 -0.96
CA PRO A 129 1.87 18.76 -0.98
C PRO A 129 2.86 18.05 -0.03
N GLU A 130 2.37 17.43 1.03
CA GLU A 130 3.16 16.58 1.93
C GLU A 130 3.74 15.36 1.20
N LEU A 131 3.06 14.83 0.18
CA LEU A 131 3.56 13.76 -0.67
C LEU A 131 4.82 14.20 -1.44
N LEU A 132 4.84 15.43 -1.94
CA LEU A 132 6.01 15.96 -2.65
C LEU A 132 7.22 16.06 -1.72
N THR A 133 6.98 16.50 -0.48
CA THR A 133 8.02 16.56 0.56
C THR A 133 8.50 15.16 0.94
N HIS A 134 7.58 14.21 1.06
CA HIS A 134 7.87 12.81 1.33
C HIS A 134 8.72 12.18 0.23
N LEU A 135 8.34 12.36 -1.04
CA LEU A 135 9.08 11.85 -2.20
C LEU A 135 10.49 12.43 -2.30
N ARG A 136 10.67 13.72 -2.00
CA ARG A 136 12.01 14.34 -1.93
C ARG A 136 12.87 13.69 -0.86
N THR A 137 12.31 13.49 0.33
CA THR A 137 13.00 12.83 1.44
C THR A 137 13.39 11.39 1.09
N LEU A 138 12.48 10.66 0.43
CA LEU A 138 12.75 9.31 -0.07
C LEU A 138 13.87 9.32 -1.11
N ALA A 139 13.82 10.22 -2.09
CA ALA A 139 14.83 10.36 -3.12
C ALA A 139 16.21 10.68 -2.52
N ASP A 140 16.28 11.61 -1.58
CA ASP A 140 17.54 11.98 -0.90
C ASP A 140 18.11 10.78 -0.13
N ARG A 141 17.26 10.03 0.57
CA ARG A 141 17.66 8.82 1.30
C ARG A 141 18.19 7.74 0.36
N LEU A 142 17.51 7.51 -0.77
CA LEU A 142 17.93 6.52 -1.77
C LEU A 142 19.24 6.95 -2.45
N ALA A 143 19.38 8.23 -2.78
CA ALA A 143 20.60 8.78 -3.37
C ALA A 143 21.80 8.66 -2.41
N ALA A 144 21.60 8.94 -1.12
CA ALA A 144 22.65 8.82 -0.11
C ALA A 144 23.10 7.36 0.15
N ALA A 145 22.27 6.37 -0.18
CA ALA A 145 22.62 4.96 -0.08
C ALA A 145 23.54 4.48 -1.23
N LEU A 146 23.64 5.25 -2.31
CA LEU A 146 24.50 4.94 -3.44
C LEU A 146 25.91 5.48 -3.21
N PRO A 147 26.96 4.82 -3.73
CA PRO A 147 28.30 5.41 -3.74
C PRO A 147 28.29 6.71 -4.57
N PRO A 148 29.16 7.68 -4.25
CA PRO A 148 29.26 8.93 -5.00
C PRO A 148 29.50 8.61 -6.49
N ASN A 149 28.71 9.24 -7.35
CA ASN A 149 28.81 9.03 -8.78
C ASN A 149 30.21 9.51 -9.25
N PRO A 150 30.99 8.71 -9.98
CA PRO A 150 32.25 9.20 -10.55
C PRO A 150 31.99 10.45 -11.42
N PRO A 151 32.95 11.39 -11.47
CA PRO A 151 32.81 12.57 -12.31
C PRO A 151 32.55 12.14 -13.76
N ARG A 152 31.54 12.75 -14.39
CA ARG A 152 31.31 12.57 -15.83
C ARG A 152 32.50 13.21 -16.59
N PRO A 153 33.07 12.53 -17.61
CA PRO A 153 34.18 13.05 -18.39
C PRO A 153 33.79 14.29 -19.21
#